data_AF-A0A3Q2DZJ2-F1
#
_entry.id   AF-A0A3Q2DZJ2-F1
#
_cell.length_a   1.000
_cell.length_b   1.000
_cell.length_c   1.000
_cell.angle_alpha   90.00
_cell.angle_beta   90.00
_cell.angle_gamma   90.00
#
_symmetry.space_group_name_H-M   'P 1'
#
loop_
_entity.id
_entity.type
_entity.pdbx_description
1 polymer ?
#
loop_
_entity_poly.entity_id
_entity_poly.type
_entity_poly.pdbx_seq_one_letter_code
_entity_poly.pdbx_strand_id
1 'polypeptide(L)'
;LYHSVKTTVGEEAVLPCMVEKQGNLRVLQWSKEGLGQDYVFYFRDNQPYESFQNPHFKGRVKLSDKEMTNGDMSIVLSNTNLSDAGKYSCKVVMETKTIKTITLEVNEKSELIEFDLIQLGENLTGRTVHGGGMMGD
;
A
#
# COMPACT_ATOMS: atom_id res chain seq x y z
N LEU A 1 -14.32 6.00 8.78
CA LEU A 1 -13.92 6.34 7.40
C LEU A 1 -12.41 6.45 7.37
N TYR A 2 -11.72 5.60 6.58
CA TYR A 2 -10.27 5.72 6.42
C TYR A 2 -9.98 6.94 5.54
N HIS A 3 -9.12 7.84 6.03
CA HIS A 3 -8.68 9.02 5.29
C HIS A 3 -7.31 8.81 4.64
N SER A 4 -6.54 7.85 5.15
CA SER A 4 -5.29 7.39 4.55
C SER A 4 -5.06 5.89 4.71
N VAL A 5 -4.19 5.36 3.85
CA VAL A 5 -3.63 4.02 3.87
C VAL A 5 -2.11 4.17 3.99
N LYS A 6 -1.49 3.36 4.84
CA LYS A 6 -0.05 3.28 4.98
C LYS A 6 0.44 1.96 4.41
N THR A 7 1.57 2.00 3.71
CA THR A 7 2.29 0.83 3.19
C THR A 7 3.79 1.08 3.29
N THR A 8 4.61 0.06 3.07
CA THR A 8 6.06 0.23 2.94
C THR A 8 6.51 -0.10 1.53
N VAL A 9 7.62 0.48 1.09
CA VAL A 9 8.18 0.25 -0.25
C VAL A 9 8.33 -1.27 -0.52
N GLY A 10 7.84 -1.69 -1.67
CA GLY A 10 7.84 -3.08 -2.14
C GLY A 10 6.60 -3.88 -1.74
N GLU A 11 5.81 -3.41 -0.76
CA GLU A 11 4.59 -4.09 -0.35
C GLU A 11 3.39 -3.75 -1.25
N GLU A 12 2.29 -4.48 -1.04
CA GLU A 12 0.99 -4.15 -1.63
C GLU A 12 0.25 -3.11 -0.77
N ALA A 13 -0.46 -2.19 -1.44
CA ALA A 13 -1.40 -1.28 -0.81
C ALA A 13 -2.81 -1.54 -1.34
N VAL A 14 -3.77 -1.69 -0.43
CA VAL A 14 -5.20 -1.73 -0.77
C VAL A 14 -5.77 -0.33 -0.61
N LEU A 15 -6.25 0.27 -1.69
CA LEU A 15 -6.92 1.58 -1.66
C LEU A 15 -8.44 1.36 -1.58
N PRO A 16 -9.06 1.53 -0.41
CA PRO A 16 -10.46 1.19 -0.22
C PRO A 16 -11.41 2.16 -0.92
N CYS A 17 -12.45 1.61 -1.57
CA CYS A 17 -13.57 2.37 -2.11
C CYS A 17 -14.86 1.57 -2.04
N MET A 18 -15.53 1.61 -0.88
CA MET A 18 -16.86 1.02 -0.72
C MET A 18 -17.94 2.01 -1.15
N VAL A 19 -18.88 1.59 -2.00
CA VAL A 19 -20.05 2.39 -2.41
C VAL A 19 -21.35 1.62 -2.21
N GLU A 20 -22.45 2.33 -2.02
CA GLU A 20 -23.77 1.71 -2.06
C GLU A 20 -24.10 1.34 -3.51
N LYS A 21 -24.54 0.10 -3.74
CA LYS A 21 -24.84 -0.39 -5.08
C LYS A 21 -26.21 0.12 -5.52
N GLN A 22 -26.20 1.18 -6.33
CA GLN A 22 -27.40 1.81 -6.89
C GLN A 22 -27.49 1.51 -8.40
N GLY A 23 -27.82 0.24 -8.70
CA GLY A 23 -27.91 -0.27 -10.07
C GLY A 23 -26.61 -0.85 -10.62
N ASN A 24 -26.50 -0.86 -11.95
CA ASN A 24 -25.36 -1.45 -12.66
C ASN A 24 -24.18 -0.47 -12.76
N LEU A 25 -22.96 -0.98 -12.58
CA LEU A 25 -21.74 -0.22 -12.79
C LEU A 25 -21.61 0.17 -14.26
N ARG A 26 -21.46 1.47 -14.51
CA ARG A 26 -21.17 2.02 -15.84
C ARG A 26 -19.69 2.34 -16.00
N VAL A 27 -19.11 3.01 -15.00
CA VAL A 27 -17.70 3.41 -15.00
C VAL A 27 -17.12 3.30 -13.60
N LEU A 28 -15.95 2.69 -13.47
CA LEU A 28 -15.06 2.81 -12.32
C LEU A 28 -13.74 3.44 -12.79
N GLN A 29 -13.36 4.55 -12.17
CA GLN A 29 -12.14 5.28 -12.44
C GLN A 29 -11.37 5.50 -11.15
N TRP A 30 -10.11 5.08 -11.12
CA TRP A 30 -9.12 5.53 -10.15
C TRP A 30 -8.16 6.51 -10.81
N SER A 31 -7.93 7.63 -10.15
CA SER A 31 -7.00 8.67 -10.57
C SER A 31 -6.12 9.11 -9.42
N LYS A 32 -4.95 9.66 -9.73
CA LYS A 32 -4.04 10.26 -8.76
C LYS A 32 -3.90 11.75 -9.05
N GLU A 33 -3.85 12.57 -8.02
CA GLU A 33 -3.55 13.99 -8.15
C GLU A 33 -2.21 14.19 -8.87
N GLY A 34 -2.18 15.12 -9.85
CA GLY A 34 -1.00 15.39 -10.67
C GLY A 34 -0.77 14.47 -11.87
N LEU A 35 -1.62 13.44 -12.09
CA LEU A 35 -1.46 12.47 -13.19
C LEU A 35 -1.99 12.97 -14.55
N GLY A 36 -2.67 14.13 -14.59
CA GLY A 36 -3.24 14.68 -15.81
C GLY A 36 -4.47 13.91 -16.30
N GLN A 37 -4.47 13.50 -17.58
CA GLN A 37 -5.58 12.80 -18.23
C GLN A 37 -5.51 11.27 -18.07
N ASP A 38 -4.37 10.73 -17.66
CA ASP A 38 -4.21 9.28 -17.50
C ASP A 38 -4.84 8.79 -16.19
N TYR A 39 -5.18 7.50 -16.15
CA TYR A 39 -5.80 6.87 -14.99
C TYR A 39 -4.85 5.89 -14.30
N VAL A 40 -5.05 5.70 -13.00
CA VAL A 40 -4.44 4.62 -12.23
C VAL A 40 -5.08 3.29 -12.60
N PHE A 41 -6.41 3.30 -12.76
CA PHE A 41 -7.21 2.17 -13.21
C PHE A 41 -8.50 2.68 -13.84
N TYR A 42 -8.93 2.06 -14.94
CA TYR A 42 -10.18 2.42 -15.63
C TYR A 42 -10.92 1.15 -16.05
N PHE A 43 -12.20 1.07 -15.69
CA PHE A 43 -13.07 -0.06 -15.98
C PHE A 43 -14.42 0.44 -16.47
N ARG A 44 -14.88 -0.14 -17.58
CA ARG A 44 -16.14 0.21 -18.26
C ARG A 44 -16.62 -1.02 -19.04
N ASP A 45 -17.91 -1.14 -19.33
CA ASP A 45 -18.45 -2.21 -20.18
C ASP A 45 -17.97 -3.62 -19.77
N ASN A 46 -17.88 -3.86 -18.45
CA ASN A 46 -17.40 -5.10 -17.82
C ASN A 46 -15.95 -5.52 -18.11
N GLN A 47 -15.07 -4.58 -18.48
CA GLN A 47 -13.65 -4.86 -18.70
C GLN A 47 -12.73 -3.68 -18.29
N PRO A 48 -11.47 -3.97 -17.89
CA PRO A 48 -10.46 -2.94 -17.70
C PRO A 48 -9.95 -2.42 -19.05
N TYR A 49 -9.66 -1.12 -19.13
CA TYR A 49 -9.05 -0.50 -20.33
C TYR A 49 -7.62 -0.05 -20.03
N GLU A 50 -6.66 -0.92 -20.32
CA GLU A 50 -5.24 -0.66 -20.09
C GLU A 50 -4.66 0.46 -20.98
N SER A 51 -5.32 0.78 -22.10
CA SER A 51 -4.88 1.84 -23.03
C SER A 51 -4.91 3.23 -22.39
N PHE A 52 -5.79 3.47 -21.41
CA PHE A 52 -5.89 4.73 -20.68
C PHE A 52 -5.16 4.72 -19.33
N GLN A 53 -4.48 3.60 -19.02
CA GLN A 53 -3.73 3.48 -17.78
C GLN A 53 -2.37 4.16 -17.94
N ASN A 54 -2.02 5.01 -16.97
CA ASN A 54 -0.71 5.64 -16.95
C ASN A 54 0.39 4.56 -16.88
N PRO A 55 1.48 4.69 -17.66
CA PRO A 55 2.55 3.69 -17.71
C PRO A 55 3.14 3.30 -16.34
N HIS A 56 3.19 4.24 -15.39
CA HIS A 56 3.69 3.99 -14.04
C HIS A 56 2.89 2.93 -13.26
N PHE A 57 1.61 2.76 -13.59
CA PHE A 57 0.70 1.84 -12.90
C PHE A 57 0.43 0.54 -13.67
N LYS A 58 0.87 0.43 -14.93
CA LYS A 58 0.65 -0.76 -15.76
C LYS A 58 1.27 -2.00 -15.12
N GLY A 59 0.50 -3.09 -15.09
CA GLY A 59 0.92 -4.36 -14.47
C GLY A 59 1.01 -4.35 -12.95
N ARG A 60 0.74 -3.22 -12.28
CA ARG A 60 0.80 -3.09 -10.81
C ARG A 60 -0.56 -2.93 -10.14
N VAL A 61 -1.64 -2.72 -10.91
CA VAL A 61 -2.97 -2.44 -10.35
C VAL A 61 -3.98 -3.50 -10.75
N LYS A 62 -4.72 -4.01 -9.77
CA LYS A 62 -5.86 -4.93 -9.94
C LYS A 62 -7.00 -4.54 -9.00
N LEU A 63 -8.21 -5.05 -9.26
CA LEU A 63 -9.31 -4.96 -8.30
C LEU A 63 -9.02 -5.81 -7.07
N SER A 64 -9.42 -5.35 -5.88
CA SER A 64 -9.41 -6.17 -4.65
C SER A 64 -10.34 -7.36 -4.79
N ASP A 65 -11.54 -7.10 -5.30
CA ASP A 65 -12.54 -8.09 -5.65
C ASP A 65 -12.91 -7.92 -7.13
N LYS A 66 -12.65 -8.97 -7.92
CA LYS A 66 -12.96 -9.00 -9.35
C LYS A 66 -14.47 -8.90 -9.62
N GLU A 67 -15.28 -9.39 -8.70
CA GLU A 67 -16.74 -9.38 -8.81
C GLU A 67 -17.36 -8.09 -8.25
N MET A 68 -16.55 -7.24 -7.59
CA MET A 68 -16.98 -5.99 -6.94
C MET A 68 -18.21 -6.20 -6.05
N THR A 69 -18.16 -7.28 -5.27
CA THR A 69 -19.25 -7.75 -4.43
C THR A 69 -19.61 -6.68 -3.41
N ASN A 70 -20.90 -6.47 -3.17
CA ASN A 70 -21.39 -5.49 -2.20
C ASN A 70 -20.86 -4.06 -2.40
N GLY A 71 -20.50 -3.69 -3.63
CA GLY A 71 -20.01 -2.36 -3.95
C GLY A 71 -18.57 -2.09 -3.54
N ASP A 72 -17.76 -3.14 -3.37
CA ASP A 72 -16.31 -3.00 -3.20
C ASP A 72 -15.64 -2.63 -4.54
N MET A 73 -15.22 -1.38 -4.66
CA MET A 73 -14.54 -0.81 -5.82
C MET A 73 -13.05 -0.57 -5.54
N SER A 74 -12.52 -1.23 -4.51
CA SER A 74 -11.14 -1.05 -4.07
C SER A 74 -10.15 -1.64 -5.08
N ILE A 75 -8.95 -1.08 -5.11
CA ILE A 75 -7.84 -1.59 -5.92
C ILE A 75 -6.68 -2.01 -5.03
N VAL A 76 -5.92 -3.00 -5.51
CA VAL A 76 -4.64 -3.40 -4.98
C VAL A 76 -3.56 -2.83 -5.89
N LEU A 77 -2.65 -2.04 -5.32
CA LEU A 77 -1.43 -1.56 -5.96
C LEU A 77 -0.26 -2.38 -5.43
N SER A 78 0.37 -3.18 -6.29
CA SER A 78 1.50 -4.05 -5.95
C SER A 78 2.84 -3.35 -6.16
N ASN A 79 3.89 -3.80 -5.45
CA ASN A 79 5.25 -3.28 -5.53
C ASN A 79 5.28 -1.74 -5.42
N THR A 80 4.77 -1.25 -4.29
CA THR A 80 4.66 0.19 -4.04
C THR A 80 6.03 0.85 -3.92
N ASN A 81 6.14 2.11 -4.32
CA ASN A 81 7.34 2.93 -4.17
C ASN A 81 6.99 4.34 -3.71
N LEU A 82 8.00 5.14 -3.32
CA LEU A 82 7.75 6.48 -2.78
C LEU A 82 6.97 7.41 -3.73
N SER A 83 7.13 7.24 -5.04
CA SER A 83 6.37 8.03 -6.02
C SER A 83 4.89 7.61 -6.13
N ASP A 84 4.49 6.48 -5.54
CA ASP A 84 3.08 6.10 -5.43
C ASP A 84 2.37 6.89 -4.32
N ALA A 85 3.09 7.49 -3.38
CA ALA A 85 2.48 8.29 -2.33
C ALA A 85 1.69 9.47 -2.91
N GLY A 86 0.60 9.86 -2.23
CA GLY A 86 -0.23 11.00 -2.61
C GLY A 86 -1.73 10.71 -2.57
N LYS A 87 -2.51 11.65 -3.10
CA LYS A 87 -3.97 11.61 -3.06
C LYS A 87 -4.53 10.89 -4.29
N TYR A 88 -5.41 9.93 -4.03
CA TYR A 88 -6.14 9.15 -5.02
C TYR A 88 -7.63 9.48 -4.97
N SER A 89 -8.30 9.38 -6.12
CA SER A 89 -9.74 9.52 -6.24
C SER A 89 -10.35 8.33 -6.94
N CYS A 90 -11.30 7.69 -6.25
CA CYS A 90 -12.20 6.68 -6.78
C CYS A 90 -13.49 7.36 -7.23
N LYS A 91 -13.78 7.30 -8.53
CA LYS A 91 -15.01 7.79 -9.12
C LYS A 91 -15.80 6.60 -9.66
N VAL A 92 -17.01 6.45 -9.15
CA VAL A 92 -17.94 5.37 -9.52
C VAL A 92 -19.18 5.99 -10.14
N VAL A 93 -19.56 5.50 -11.31
CA VAL A 93 -20.76 5.93 -12.03
C VAL A 93 -21.68 4.73 -12.20
N MET A 94 -22.85 4.80 -11.58
CA MET A 94 -23.96 3.86 -11.75
C MET A 94 -25.19 4.65 -12.24
N GLU A 95 -26.30 4.60 -11.50
CA GLU A 95 -27.39 5.58 -11.64
C GLU A 95 -26.97 6.96 -11.11
N THR A 96 -26.21 6.97 -10.02
CA THR A 96 -25.62 8.17 -9.44
C THR A 96 -24.10 8.15 -9.60
N LYS A 97 -23.49 9.32 -9.38
CA LYS A 97 -22.03 9.48 -9.38
C LYS A 97 -21.56 9.63 -7.94
N THR A 98 -20.67 8.74 -7.51
CA THR A 98 -20.00 8.81 -6.22
C THR A 98 -18.51 9.08 -6.44
N ILE A 99 -17.94 9.99 -5.65
CA ILE A 99 -16.49 10.21 -5.61
C ILE A 99 -16.02 10.04 -4.17
N LYS A 100 -14.97 9.25 -3.98
CA LYS A 100 -14.26 9.11 -2.71
C LYS A 100 -12.78 9.42 -2.93
N THR A 101 -12.14 9.97 -1.91
CA THR A 101 -10.71 10.28 -1.95
C THR A 101 -9.98 9.63 -0.79
N ILE A 102 -8.77 9.17 -1.04
CA ILE A 102 -7.91 8.58 -0.02
C ILE A 102 -6.46 8.98 -0.27
N THR A 103 -5.70 9.13 0.80
CA THR A 103 -4.25 9.40 0.71
C THR A 103 -3.49 8.09 0.90
N LEU A 104 -2.55 7.79 0.00
CA LEU A 104 -1.56 6.73 0.19
C LEU A 104 -0.28 7.32 0.77
N GLU A 105 0.15 6.79 1.89
CA GLU A 105 1.42 7.08 2.55
C GLU A 105 2.34 5.86 2.35
N VAL A 106 3.50 6.07 1.73
CA VAL A 106 4.50 5.02 1.49
C VAL A 106 5.73 5.34 2.33
N ASN A 107 6.07 4.44 3.24
CA ASN A 107 7.26 4.56 4.08
C ASN A 107 8.41 3.73 3.51
N GLU A 108 9.65 4.16 3.77
CA GLU A 108 10.81 3.33 3.49
C GLU A 108 10.79 2.06 4.36
N LYS A 109 11.40 0.99 3.83
CA LYS A 109 11.57 -0.23 4.60
C LYS A 109 12.64 0.02 5.65
N SER A 110 12.24 0.06 6.92
CA SER A 110 13.20 0.12 8.01
C SER A 110 13.84 -1.27 8.16
N GLU A 111 15.08 -1.41 7.69
CA GLU A 111 15.94 -2.52 8.10
C GLU A 111 16.42 -2.21 9.52
N LEU A 112 15.66 -2.61 10.54
CA LEU A 112 16.24 -2.77 11.87
C LEU A 112 17.29 -3.87 11.75
N ILE A 113 18.52 -3.41 11.69
CA ILE A 113 19.70 -4.19 11.44
C ILE A 113 19.80 -5.28 12.52
N GLU A 114 20.19 -6.48 12.11
CA GLU A 114 20.66 -7.57 12.98
C GLU A 114 21.82 -7.15 13.92
N PHE A 115 22.32 -5.91 13.79
CA PHE A 115 23.37 -5.28 14.60
C PHE A 115 23.04 -5.19 16.09
N ASP A 116 21.78 -4.95 16.47
CA ASP A 116 21.40 -4.90 17.89
C ASP A 116 21.62 -6.27 18.56
N LEU A 117 21.46 -7.38 17.81
CA LEU A 117 21.70 -8.74 18.31
C LEU A 117 23.20 -9.05 18.46
N ILE A 118 24.05 -8.51 17.58
CA ILE A 118 25.51 -8.66 17.67
C ILE A 118 26.04 -7.91 18.91
N GLN A 119 25.56 -6.68 19.14
CA GLN A 119 25.97 -5.85 20.29
C GLN A 119 25.48 -6.42 21.64
N LEU A 120 24.33 -7.08 21.68
CA LEU A 120 23.87 -7.80 22.86
C LEU A 120 24.72 -9.04 23.14
N GLY A 121 25.17 -9.75 22.10
CA GLY A 121 26.05 -10.91 22.21
C GLY A 121 27.43 -10.60 22.80
N GLU A 122 28.04 -9.47 22.41
CA GLU A 122 29.33 -9.03 22.94
C GLU A 122 29.26 -8.62 24.42
N ASN A 123 28.17 -7.95 24.84
CA ASN A 123 27.99 -7.50 26.23
C ASN A 123 27.78 -8.64 27.25
N LEU A 124 27.31 -9.82 26.81
CA LEU A 124 27.08 -10.98 27.69
C LEU A 124 28.36 -11.78 28.00
N THR A 125 29.42 -11.63 27.20
CA THR A 125 30.68 -12.37 27.40
C THR A 125 31.69 -11.64 28.28
N GLY A 126 31.45 -10.37 28.61
CA GLY A 126 32.38 -9.50 29.33
C GLY A 126 32.17 -9.41 30.85
N ARG A 127 32.24 -10.53 31.60
CA ARG A 127 32.62 -10.50 33.04
C ARG A 127 32.89 -11.91 33.59
N THR A 128 34.16 -12.31 33.63
CA THR A 128 34.65 -13.30 34.61
C THR A 128 35.78 -12.63 35.38
N VAL A 129 35.47 -12.09 36.56
CA VAL A 129 36.50 -11.67 37.52
C VAL A 129 36.93 -12.95 38.25
N HIS A 130 38.12 -13.45 37.90
CA HIS A 130 38.80 -14.50 38.66
C HIS A 130 39.10 -13.99 40.07
N GLY A 131 38.29 -14.42 41.04
CA GLY A 131 38.58 -14.29 42.47
C GLY A 131 38.99 -15.64 43.04
N GLY A 132 40.29 -15.82 43.27
CA GLY A 132 40.89 -16.94 43.99
C GLY A 132 42.37 -17.05 43.62
N GLY A 133 43.34 -17.17 44.51
CA GLY A 133 43.37 -17.33 45.95
C GLY A 133 44.85 -17.33 46.40
N MET A 134 45.04 -17.38 47.71
CA MET A 134 46.28 -17.35 48.51
C MET A 134 47.52 -18.07 47.95
N MET A 135 48.71 -17.56 48.29
CA MET A 135 49.88 -18.36 48.69
C MET A 135 50.58 -17.68 49.86
N GLY A 136 50.63 -18.38 51.00
CA GLY A 136 51.65 -18.18 52.05
C GLY A 136 52.86 -19.07 51.75
N ASP A 137 54.06 -18.59 52.08
CA ASP A 137 54.83 -18.93 53.29
C ASP A 137 55.93 -17.85 53.48
#